data_AF-A0A1F9NM78-F1
#
_entry.id   AF-A0A1F9NM78-F1
#
_cell.length_a   1.000
_cell.length_b   1.000
_cell.length_c   1.000
_cell.angle_alpha   90.00
_cell.angle_beta   90.00
_cell.angle_gamma   90.00
#
_symmetry.space_group_name_H-M   'P 1'
#
loop_
_entity.id
_entity.type
_entity.pdbx_description
1 polymer ?
#
loop_
_entity_poly.entity_id
_entity_poly.type
_entity_poly.pdbx_seq_one_letter_code
_entity_poly.pdbx_strand_id
1 'polypeptide(L)'
;MFDIFIKTHFAGAHHLREYPGDCEQPHGHNWKVEVTVRATELDRYGMGIDFKVLKKFVKEVIDKLDHHDLNNLPYFQDKNPSS
;
A
#
# COMPACT_ATOMS: atom_id res chain seq x y z
N MET A 1 -22.24 11.36 3.24
CA MET A 1 -20.93 10.83 2.78
C MET A 1 -20.62 9.61 3.61
N PHE A 2 -20.17 8.53 2.96
CA PHE A 2 -19.87 7.25 3.59
C PHE A 2 -18.41 6.91 3.36
N ASP A 3 -17.70 6.54 4.43
CA ASP A 3 -16.32 6.08 4.35
C ASP A 3 -16.28 4.56 4.46
N ILE A 4 -15.67 3.92 3.47
CA ILE A 4 -15.50 2.46 3.39
C ILE A 4 -14.00 2.20 3.40
N PHE A 5 -13.54 1.33 4.31
CA PHE A 5 -12.15 0.97 4.38
C PHE A 5 -11.92 -0.54 4.29
N ILE A 6 -10.75 -0.91 3.80
CA ILE A 6 -10.20 -2.26 3.92
C ILE A 6 -8.80 -2.21 4.51
N LYS A 7 -8.43 -3.27 5.22
CA LYS A 7 -7.08 -3.50 5.72
C LYS A 7 -6.44 -4.65 4.98
N THR A 8 -5.18 -4.50 4.62
CA THR A 8 -4.35 -5.52 3.99
C THR A 8 -2.90 -5.36 4.45
N HIS A 9 -2.00 -6.16 3.91
CA HIS A 9 -0.58 -6.09 4.20
C HIS A 9 0.25 -6.49 2.98
N PHE A 10 1.54 -6.19 3.04
CA PHE A 10 2.56 -6.77 2.16
C PHE A 10 3.88 -6.91 2.94
N ALA A 11 4.70 -7.87 2.53
CA ALA A 11 6.06 -8.03 3.04
C ALA A 11 7.05 -7.50 2.00
N GLY A 12 8.18 -6.95 2.42
CA GLY A 12 9.19 -6.45 1.50
C GLY A 12 10.43 -5.94 2.22
N ALA A 13 11.48 -5.72 1.45
CA ALA A 13 12.73 -5.15 1.93
C ALA A 13 12.88 -3.70 1.48
N HIS A 14 13.63 -2.91 2.23
CA HIS A 14 14.05 -1.59 1.81
C HIS A 14 15.27 -1.08 2.59
N HIS A 15 15.82 0.05 2.17
CA HIS A 15 16.78 0.85 2.89
C HIS A 15 16.65 2.33 2.52
N LEU A 16 17.06 3.22 3.44
CA LEU A 16 17.03 4.66 3.25
C LEU A 16 18.43 5.15 2.86
N ARG A 17 18.60 5.56 1.60
CA ARG A 17 19.84 6.11 1.07
C ARG A 17 20.26 7.35 1.87
N GLU A 18 21.53 7.43 2.24
CA GLU A 18 22.14 8.57 2.95
C GLU A 18 21.50 8.86 4.31
N TYR A 19 20.85 7.87 4.92
CA TYR A 19 20.24 8.02 6.24
C TYR A 19 21.27 7.78 7.35
N PRO A 20 21.46 8.71 8.29
CA PRO A 20 22.44 8.55 9.37
C PRO A 20 21.92 7.60 10.47
N GLY A 21 21.83 6.31 10.18
CA GLY A 21 21.42 5.28 11.12
C GLY A 21 21.14 3.92 10.48
N ASP A 22 20.69 2.95 11.29
CA ASP A 22 20.54 1.55 10.89
C ASP A 22 19.64 1.33 9.66
N CYS A 23 18.70 2.23 9.41
CA CYS A 23 17.80 2.14 8.25
C CYS A 23 18.50 2.33 6.89
N GLU A 24 19.76 2.79 6.85
CA GLU A 24 20.58 2.80 5.63
C GLU A 24 20.99 1.38 5.20
N GLN A 25 21.00 0.42 6.13
CA GLN A 25 21.24 -0.98 5.81
C GLN A 25 19.95 -1.64 5.29
N PRO A 26 20.05 -2.59 4.33
CA PRO A 26 18.91 -3.38 3.89
C PRO A 26 18.23 -4.10 5.06
N HIS A 27 16.93 -3.85 5.21
CA HIS A 27 16.07 -4.48 6.20
C HIS A 27 14.68 -4.68 5.60
N GLY A 28 13.72 -5.22 6.36
CA GLY A 28 12.39 -5.48 5.83
C GLY A 28 11.29 -5.38 6.86
N HIS A 29 10.07 -5.22 6.36
CA HIS A 29 8.87 -5.05 7.18
C HIS A 29 7.72 -5.87 6.63
N ASN A 30 6.74 -6.10 7.50
CA ASN A 30 5.39 -6.51 7.12
C ASN A 30 4.50 -5.27 7.26
N TRP A 31 4.38 -4.48 6.20
CA TRP A 31 3.57 -3.27 6.21
C TRP A 31 2.10 -3.61 6.32
N LYS A 32 1.39 -2.90 7.20
CA LYS A 32 -0.06 -2.90 7.28
C LYS A 32 -0.59 -1.70 6.51
N VAL A 33 -1.49 -1.94 5.57
CA VAL A 33 -2.06 -0.90 4.70
C VAL A 33 -3.56 -0.80 4.96
N GLU A 34 -4.02 0.41 5.26
CA GLU A 34 -5.44 0.75 5.29
C GLU A 34 -5.77 1.60 4.07
N VAL A 35 -6.77 1.20 3.30
CA VAL A 35 -7.26 1.95 2.14
C VAL A 35 -8.68 2.38 2.43
N THR A 36 -8.90 3.69 2.47
CA THR A 36 -10.21 4.30 2.70
C THR A 36 -10.68 5.01 1.45
N VAL A 37 -11.90 4.71 1.03
CA VAL A 37 -12.58 5.38 -0.08
C VAL A 37 -13.85 6.04 0.42
N ARG A 38 -14.19 7.18 -0.18
CA ARG A 38 -15.37 7.97 0.18
C ARG A 38 -16.42 7.89 -0.91
N ALA A 39 -17.62 7.46 -0.55
CA ALA A 39 -18.78 7.46 -1.42
C ALA A 39 -19.71 8.64 -1.09
N THR A 40 -20.15 9.35 -2.12
CA THR A 40 -21.11 10.47 -2.02
C THR A 40 -22.56 9.99 -2.03
N GLU A 41 -22.81 8.83 -2.62
CA GLU A 41 -24.12 8.19 -2.74
C GLU A 41 -24.02 6.67 -2.52
N LEU A 42 -25.17 6.01 -2.40
CA LEU A 42 -25.27 4.57 -2.31
C LEU A 42 -25.95 4.04 -3.57
N ASP A 43 -25.52 2.86 -4.03
CA ASP A 43 -26.19 2.15 -5.11
C ASP A 43 -27.57 1.60 -4.69
N ARG A 44 -28.27 0.93 -5.62
CA ARG A 44 -29.59 0.32 -5.35
C ARG A 44 -29.59 -0.76 -4.27
N TYR A 45 -28.42 -1.24 -3.86
CA TYR A 45 -28.23 -2.25 -2.82
C TYR A 45 -27.77 -1.62 -1.49
N GLY A 46 -27.64 -0.29 -1.42
CA GLY A 46 -27.18 0.42 -0.23
C GLY A 46 -25.66 0.41 -0.03
N MET A 47 -24.87 0.12 -1.07
CA MET A 47 -23.41 0.09 -1.01
C MET A 47 -22.79 1.33 -1.66
N GLY A 48 -21.78 1.91 -1.01
CA GLY A 48 -20.95 2.96 -1.64
C GLY A 48 -19.97 2.39 -2.66
N ILE A 49 -19.48 1.17 -2.42
CA ILE A 49 -18.67 0.36 -3.34
C ILE A 49 -18.75 -1.11 -2.90
N ASP A 50 -18.70 -2.06 -3.85
CA ASP A 50 -18.56 -3.48 -3.53
C ASP A 50 -17.13 -3.76 -3.01
N PHE A 51 -17.02 -4.42 -1.85
CA PHE A 51 -15.73 -4.81 -1.25
C PHE A 51 -14.88 -5.70 -2.16
N LYS A 52 -15.47 -6.54 -3.01
CA LYS A 52 -14.72 -7.36 -3.98
C LYS A 52 -14.02 -6.48 -5.01
N VAL A 53 -14.71 -5.42 -5.47
CA VAL A 53 -14.15 -4.45 -6.42
C VAL A 53 -13.03 -3.67 -5.76
N LEU A 54 -13.26 -3.12 -4.57
CA LEU A 54 -12.22 -2.39 -3.82
C LEU A 54 -10.99 -3.27 -3.55
N LYS A 55 -11.20 -4.50 -3.07
CA LYS A 55 -10.11 -5.46 -2.82
C LYS A 55 -9.35 -5.83 -4.09
N LYS A 56 -10.03 -5.98 -5.23
CA LYS A 56 -9.36 -6.27 -6.52
C LYS A 56 -8.38 -5.17 -6.88
N PHE A 57 -8.83 -3.92 -6.90
CA PHE A 57 -7.96 -2.79 -7.24
C PHE A 57 -6.81 -2.60 -6.26
N VAL A 58 -7.07 -2.74 -4.95
CA VAL A 58 -6.02 -2.66 -3.95
C VAL A 58 -5.02 -3.79 -4.11
N LYS A 59 -5.47 -5.02 -4.41
CA LYS A 59 -4.58 -6.16 -4.65
C LYS A 59 -3.65 -5.92 -5.84
N GLU A 60 -4.14 -5.36 -6.95
CA GLU A 60 -3.31 -5.04 -8.13
C GLU A 60 -2.15 -4.08 -7.81
N VAL A 61 -2.30 -3.22 -6.80
CA VAL A 61 -1.24 -2.34 -6.30
C VAL A 61 -0.33 -3.09 -5.32
N ILE A 62 -0.93 -3.78 -4.35
CA ILE A 62 -0.19 -4.54 -3.33
C ILE A 62 0.72 -5.60 -3.95
N ASP A 63 0.27 -6.31 -4.98
CA ASP A 63 1.05 -7.34 -5.68
C ASP A 63 2.32 -6.79 -6.35
N LYS A 64 2.40 -5.48 -6.61
CA LYS A 64 3.61 -4.84 -7.16
C LYS A 64 4.63 -4.49 -6.08
N LEU A 65 4.23 -4.57 -4.80
CA LEU A 65 5.04 -4.23 -3.63
C LEU A 65 5.43 -5.48 -2.85
N ASP A 66 4.54 -6.48 -2.79
CA ASP A 66 4.71 -7.68 -1.99
C ASP A 66 5.87 -8.56 -2.46
N HIS A 67 6.67 -9.03 -1.51
CA HIS A 67 7.90 -9.81 -1.70
C HIS A 67 8.97 -9.12 -2.57
N HIS A 68 8.98 -7.79 -2.64
CA HIS A 68 10.00 -7.03 -3.36
C HIS A 68 10.96 -6.26 -2.44
N ASP A 69 12.16 -5.99 -2.95
CA ASP A 69 13.00 -4.89 -2.46
C ASP A 69 12.50 -3.59 -3.09
N LEU A 70 11.93 -2.71 -2.26
CA LEU A 70 11.29 -1.48 -2.69
C LEU A 70 12.26 -0.55 -3.40
N ASN A 71 13.55 -0.54 -3.03
CA ASN A 71 14.55 0.32 -3.66
C ASN A 71 14.76 0.00 -5.16
N ASN A 72 14.41 -1.21 -5.60
CA ASN A 72 14.52 -1.64 -7.00
C ASN A 72 13.29 -1.32 -7.84
N LEU A 73 12.17 -0.91 -7.24
CA LEU A 73 10.96 -0.59 -7.98
C LEU A 73 11.11 0.76 -8.71
N PRO A 74 10.53 0.92 -9.92
CA PRO A 74 10.64 2.17 -10.68
C PRO A 74 10.21 3.42 -9.92
N TYR A 75 9.24 3.29 -9.01
CA TYR A 75 8.68 4.39 -8.22
C TYR A 75 9.65 4.93 -7.15
N PHE A 76 10.66 4.15 -6.76
CA PHE A 76 11.62 4.46 -5.69
C PHE A 76 13.06 4.56 -6.20
N GLN A 77 13.27 4.65 -7.52
CA GLN A 77 14.61 4.85 -8.10
C GLN A 77 15.24 6.16 -7.58
N ASP A 78 14.48 7.25 -7.64
CA ASP A 78 14.95 8.59 -7.27
C ASP A 78 14.42 9.08 -5.90
N LYS A 79 13.79 8.18 -5.13
CA LYS A 79 13.16 8.50 -3.83
C LYS A 79 13.42 7.39 -2.83
N ASN A 80 13.66 7.76 -1.57
CA ASN A 80 13.73 6.76 -0.51
C ASN A 80 12.35 6.12 -0.29
N PRO A 81 12.27 4.79 -0.18
CA PRO A 81 11.02 4.07 0.11
C PRO A 81 10.65 4.16 1.59
N SER A 82 10.58 5.36 2.16
CA SER A 82 10.06 5.56 3.52
C SER A 82 8.56 5.25 3.59
N SER A 83 8.06 4.87 4.78
CA SER A 83 6.63 4.68 5.06
C SER A 83 5.82 5.97 4.94
#